data_AF-A0A839SZF2-F1
#
_entry.id   AF-A0A839SZF2-F1
#
_cell.length_a   1.000
_cell.length_b   1.000
_cell.length_c   1.000
_cell.angle_alpha   90.00
_cell.angle_beta   90.00
_cell.angle_gamma   90.00
#
_symmetry.space_group_name_H-M   'P 1'
#
loop_
_entity.id
_entity.type
_entity.pdbx_description
1 polymer ?
#
loop_
_entity_poly.entity_id
_entity_poly.type
_entity_poly.pdbx_seq_one_letter_code
_entity_poly.pdbx_strand_id
1 'polypeptide(L)'
;MSFRHVLYAMLVPLLASCQSTSQEGNPHPLKTGDRWQGELLLEQDRLWLEPCSEGRRFLVLDGLGLDRDARTLMASQGTNSLFVDLRGRMAPTTEPKATGLLTPTRLYRLEDQNPGCKDPELKGSLMRARIEPDLTLTITSQGMLLQRSGQPPQALPYLEEQLPEGQTNFSSEANGQRLELWIAPQRCQGNTILTPLAATLQMNGRTLRGCAYLGGGRE
;
A
#
# COMPACT_ATOMS: atom_id res chain seq x y z
N MET A 1 72.24 13.66 -5.21
CA MET A 1 72.53 13.19 -3.84
C MET A 1 71.86 14.14 -2.85
N SER A 2 71.08 13.54 -1.93
CA SER A 2 70.88 13.93 -0.52
C SER A 2 70.50 15.37 -0.10
N PHE A 3 69.23 15.52 0.30
CA PHE A 3 68.75 15.78 1.69
C PHE A 3 69.01 17.14 2.39
N ARG A 4 67.90 17.66 2.97
CA ARG A 4 67.72 18.48 4.21
C ARG A 4 67.80 20.01 4.11
N HIS A 5 67.06 20.83 4.88
CA HIS A 5 65.86 20.75 5.72
C HIS A 5 65.43 22.21 6.03
N VAL A 6 64.15 22.53 5.86
CA VAL A 6 63.27 23.25 6.82
C VAL A 6 63.76 24.56 7.47
N LEU A 7 63.03 25.66 7.25
CA LEU A 7 62.87 26.72 8.24
C LEU A 7 61.50 27.44 8.16
N TYR A 8 60.70 27.19 9.20
CA TYR A 8 59.76 28.08 9.89
C TYR A 8 58.85 29.03 9.09
N ALA A 9 57.57 28.65 8.97
CA ALA A 9 56.45 29.58 8.86
C ALA A 9 55.53 29.39 10.07
N MET A 10 55.66 30.27 11.07
CA MET A 10 54.68 30.43 12.15
C MET A 10 53.89 31.70 11.88
N LEU A 11 52.60 31.56 11.60
CA LEU A 11 51.59 32.58 11.91
C LEU A 11 50.22 31.90 12.00
N VAL A 12 49.79 31.57 13.23
CA VAL A 12 48.45 31.09 13.53
C VAL A 12 47.64 32.26 14.08
N PRO A 13 46.62 32.78 13.36
CA PRO A 13 45.60 33.58 13.99
C PRO A 13 44.51 32.65 14.55
N LEU A 14 44.17 32.90 15.80
CA LEU A 14 43.11 32.23 16.56
C LEU A 14 41.77 32.34 15.84
N LEU A 15 41.20 31.21 15.42
CA LEU A 15 39.80 31.12 14.98
C LEU A 15 38.92 30.99 16.22
N ALA A 16 38.18 32.05 16.55
CA ALA A 16 37.13 32.02 17.55
C ALA A 16 35.77 32.35 16.89
N SER A 17 34.82 31.47 17.21
CA SER A 17 33.37 31.69 17.31
C SER A 17 32.47 31.36 16.11
N CYS A 18 31.81 30.20 16.28
CA CYS A 18 30.54 29.81 15.69
C CYS A 18 29.47 30.90 15.87
N GLN A 19 28.66 31.15 14.83
CA GLN A 19 27.25 31.46 15.02
C GLN A 19 26.42 30.48 14.19
N SER A 20 25.86 29.48 14.87
CA SER A 20 24.90 28.55 14.30
C SER A 20 23.62 29.32 13.98
N THR A 21 23.35 29.49 12.71
CA THR A 21 22.02 29.87 12.21
C THR A 21 21.03 28.80 12.66
N SER A 22 20.18 29.16 13.62
CA SER A 22 19.04 28.34 14.03
C SER A 22 18.04 28.33 12.89
N GLN A 23 18.05 27.25 12.10
CA GLN A 23 17.04 27.00 11.10
C GLN A 23 15.75 26.64 11.86
N GLU A 24 14.78 27.56 11.83
CA GLU A 24 13.43 27.34 12.31
C GLU A 24 12.92 26.02 11.74
N GLY A 25 12.47 25.16 12.68
CA GLY A 25 12.07 23.81 12.39
C GLY A 25 10.97 23.78 11.34
N ASN A 26 11.31 23.28 10.15
CA ASN A 26 10.33 22.57 9.35
C ASN A 26 9.67 21.54 10.28
N PRO A 27 8.33 21.47 10.38
CA PRO A 27 7.70 20.40 11.11
C PRO A 27 8.18 19.10 10.48
N HIS A 28 9.01 18.39 11.24
CA HIS A 28 9.43 17.05 10.89
C HIS A 28 8.13 16.28 10.67
N PRO A 29 7.86 15.70 9.48
CA PRO A 29 6.66 14.91 9.31
C PRO A 29 6.72 13.84 10.41
N LEU A 30 5.71 13.83 11.29
CA LEU A 30 5.56 12.76 12.28
C LEU A 30 5.73 11.47 11.50
N LYS A 31 6.65 10.59 11.93
CA LYS A 31 6.88 9.29 11.29
C LYS A 31 5.53 8.65 11.00
N THR A 32 5.12 8.69 9.74
CA THR A 32 3.91 8.05 9.25
C THR A 32 4.11 6.57 9.53
N GLY A 33 3.23 5.97 10.36
CA GLY A 33 3.42 4.59 10.83
C GLY A 33 3.67 3.59 9.69
N ASP A 34 4.27 2.45 10.00
CA ASP A 34 4.68 1.47 9.00
C ASP A 34 3.45 0.85 8.30
N ARG A 35 3.61 0.50 7.01
CA ARG A 35 2.65 -0.29 6.24
C ARG A 35 2.85 -1.76 6.57
N TRP A 36 1.77 -2.46 6.88
CA TRP A 36 1.75 -3.86 7.29
C TRP A 36 0.91 -4.67 6.32
N GLN A 37 1.49 -5.75 5.83
CA GLN A 37 0.83 -6.71 4.96
C GLN A 37 0.93 -8.08 5.61
N GLY A 38 -0.18 -8.81 5.71
CA GLY A 38 -0.20 -10.05 6.45
C GLY A 38 -1.53 -10.77 6.45
N GLU A 39 -1.54 -11.87 7.18
CA GLU A 39 -2.73 -12.65 7.47
C GLU A 39 -3.41 -12.11 8.74
N LEU A 40 -4.68 -11.76 8.61
CA LEU A 40 -5.54 -11.29 9.68
C LEU A 40 -6.42 -12.45 10.16
N LEU A 41 -6.14 -12.98 11.35
CA LEU A 41 -6.80 -14.13 11.95
C LEU A 41 -7.76 -13.71 13.05
N LEU A 42 -8.96 -14.28 13.06
CA LEU A 42 -9.89 -14.17 14.17
C LEU A 42 -9.71 -15.35 15.13
N GLU A 43 -9.16 -15.09 16.31
CA GLU A 43 -8.94 -16.08 17.37
C GLU A 43 -9.38 -15.54 18.73
N GLN A 44 -10.19 -16.34 19.46
CA GLN A 44 -10.70 -15.95 20.79
C GLN A 44 -11.36 -14.57 20.78
N ASP A 45 -12.17 -14.30 19.75
CA ASP A 45 -12.88 -13.03 19.54
C ASP A 45 -11.97 -11.80 19.36
N ARG A 46 -10.70 -12.02 19.02
CA ARG A 46 -9.71 -10.97 18.80
C ARG A 46 -9.06 -11.13 17.43
N LEU A 47 -8.72 -10.01 16.82
CA LEU A 47 -7.99 -9.98 15.55
C LEU A 47 -6.48 -10.01 15.80
N TRP A 48 -5.81 -10.89 15.08
CA TRP A 48 -4.36 -11.06 15.12
C TRP A 48 -3.80 -10.84 13.73
N LEU A 49 -2.72 -10.07 13.63
CA LEU A 49 -1.97 -9.91 12.39
C LEU A 49 -0.69 -10.72 12.44
N GLU A 50 -0.50 -11.59 11.46
CA GLU A 50 0.78 -12.25 11.13
C GLU A 50 1.35 -11.63 9.85
N PRO A 51 2.41 -10.81 9.91
CA PRO A 51 2.97 -10.18 8.73
C PRO A 51 3.55 -11.21 7.75
N CYS A 52 3.43 -10.95 6.45
CA CYS A 52 3.86 -11.89 5.39
C CYS A 52 5.35 -12.30 5.46
N SER A 53 6.21 -11.47 6.04
CA SER A 53 7.66 -11.66 6.05
C SER A 53 8.22 -12.19 7.37
N GLU A 54 7.38 -12.48 8.37
CA GLU A 54 7.84 -12.70 9.74
C GLU A 54 7.02 -13.75 10.50
N GLY A 55 7.65 -14.48 11.43
CA GLY A 55 6.97 -15.39 12.37
C GLY A 55 6.45 -14.69 13.63
N ARG A 56 6.14 -13.39 13.55
CA ARG A 56 5.66 -12.59 14.69
C ARG A 56 4.16 -12.36 14.58
N ARG A 57 3.50 -12.17 15.72
CA ARG A 57 2.07 -11.87 15.79
C ARG A 57 1.81 -10.59 16.56
N PHE A 58 0.84 -9.82 16.08
CA PHE A 58 0.40 -8.58 16.71
C PHE A 58 -1.08 -8.67 17.04
N LEU A 59 -1.45 -8.22 18.24
CA LEU A 59 -2.87 -8.05 18.58
C LEU A 59 -3.36 -6.76 17.93
N VAL A 60 -4.37 -6.87 17.08
CA VAL A 60 -4.95 -5.72 16.37
C VAL A 60 -6.05 -5.12 17.23
N LEU A 61 -5.87 -3.85 17.60
CA LEU A 61 -6.91 -3.09 18.28
C LEU A 61 -7.96 -2.61 17.27
N ASP A 62 -9.19 -2.44 17.72
CA ASP A 62 -10.22 -1.88 16.84
C ASP A 62 -9.88 -0.44 16.44
N GLY A 63 -10.11 -0.17 15.17
CA GLY A 63 -9.78 1.07 14.49
C GLY A 63 -10.29 1.02 13.07
N LEU A 64 -10.81 2.14 12.55
CA LEU A 64 -11.42 2.24 11.21
C LEU A 64 -12.64 1.33 10.99
N GLY A 65 -13.19 0.70 12.04
CA GLY A 65 -14.24 -0.31 11.93
C GLY A 65 -13.73 -1.67 11.40
N LEU A 66 -12.42 -1.92 11.45
CA LEU A 66 -11.78 -3.12 10.88
C LEU A 66 -12.34 -4.43 11.45
N ASP A 67 -12.69 -4.48 12.75
CA ASP A 67 -13.24 -5.69 13.36
C ASP A 67 -14.56 -6.12 12.70
N ARG A 68 -15.47 -5.16 12.49
CA ARG A 68 -16.75 -5.40 11.80
C ARG A 68 -16.54 -5.84 10.36
N ASP A 69 -15.63 -5.17 9.66
CA ASP A 69 -15.31 -5.44 8.26
C ASP A 69 -14.73 -6.84 8.07
N ALA A 70 -13.76 -7.20 8.92
CA ALA A 70 -13.14 -8.52 8.95
C ALA A 70 -14.18 -9.61 9.20
N ARG A 71 -15.01 -9.47 10.23
CA ARG A 71 -16.05 -10.47 10.54
C ARG A 71 -17.07 -10.64 9.42
N THR A 72 -17.50 -9.54 8.82
CA THR A 72 -18.46 -9.57 7.71
C THR A 72 -17.88 -10.31 6.51
N LEU A 73 -16.64 -9.99 6.13
CA LEU A 73 -15.99 -10.64 5.00
C LEU A 73 -15.66 -12.10 5.30
N MET A 74 -15.10 -12.42 6.48
CA MET A 74 -14.85 -13.78 6.96
C MET A 74 -16.12 -14.66 6.91
N ALA A 75 -17.25 -14.15 7.42
CA ALA A 75 -18.53 -14.84 7.38
C ALA A 75 -19.01 -15.09 5.95
N SER A 76 -18.85 -14.11 5.04
CA SER A 76 -19.23 -14.27 3.63
C SER A 76 -18.39 -15.33 2.89
N GLN A 77 -17.12 -15.49 3.29
CA GLN A 77 -16.18 -16.43 2.66
C GLN A 77 -16.13 -17.80 3.37
N GLY A 78 -16.80 -17.96 4.52
CA GLY A 78 -16.71 -19.18 5.33
C GLY A 78 -15.30 -19.45 5.87
N THR A 79 -14.52 -18.40 6.15
CA THR A 79 -13.14 -18.46 6.66
C THR A 79 -13.02 -17.70 7.99
N ASN A 80 -11.98 -17.97 8.76
CA ASN A 80 -11.59 -17.19 9.94
C ASN A 80 -10.34 -16.33 9.71
N SER A 81 -9.88 -16.26 8.46
CA SER A 81 -8.64 -15.58 8.12
C SER A 81 -8.73 -14.89 6.75
N LEU A 82 -8.16 -13.68 6.68
CA LEU A 82 -8.14 -12.79 5.53
C LEU A 82 -6.73 -12.28 5.27
N PHE A 83 -6.45 -11.85 4.05
CA PHE A 83 -5.30 -10.99 3.80
C PHE A 83 -5.65 -9.54 4.14
N VAL A 84 -4.74 -8.82 4.78
CA VAL A 84 -4.87 -7.39 5.04
C VAL A 84 -3.64 -6.62 4.62
N ASP A 85 -3.87 -5.43 4.08
CA ASP A 85 -2.86 -4.38 3.86
C ASP A 85 -3.35 -3.12 4.54
N LEU A 86 -2.62 -2.65 5.54
CA LEU A 86 -2.98 -1.50 6.35
C LEU A 86 -1.75 -0.69 6.76
N ARG A 87 -1.98 0.52 7.26
CA ARG A 87 -0.99 1.30 8.01
C ARG A 87 -1.40 1.33 9.46
N GLY A 88 -0.45 1.23 10.39
CA GLY A 88 -0.78 1.27 11.82
C GLY A 88 0.33 1.80 12.70
N ARG A 89 -0.03 2.09 13.95
CA ARG A 89 0.90 2.48 15.02
C ARG A 89 1.10 1.31 15.97
N MET A 90 2.34 1.13 16.39
CA MET A 90 2.75 0.09 17.32
C MET A 90 2.78 0.61 18.76
N ALA A 91 2.37 -0.23 19.70
CA ALA A 91 2.52 -0.01 21.13
C ALA A 91 2.98 -1.30 21.83
N PRO A 92 3.69 -1.20 22.98
CA PRO A 92 4.02 -2.35 23.81
C PRO A 92 2.75 -3.03 24.36
N THR A 93 2.88 -4.30 24.74
CA THR A 93 1.77 -5.12 25.25
C THR A 93 2.21 -5.98 26.42
N THR A 94 1.25 -6.33 27.29
CA THR A 94 1.40 -7.36 28.32
C THR A 94 0.74 -8.68 27.90
N GLU A 95 0.14 -8.76 26.72
CA GLU A 95 -0.46 -9.99 26.18
C GLU A 95 0.65 -11.00 25.84
N PRO A 96 0.73 -12.16 26.51
CA PRO A 96 1.87 -13.06 26.41
C PRO A 96 2.16 -13.60 25.00
N LYS A 97 1.13 -13.70 24.14
CA LYS A 97 1.25 -14.22 22.77
C LYS A 97 1.46 -13.12 21.72
N ALA A 98 1.36 -11.85 22.09
CA ALA A 98 1.51 -10.74 21.17
C ALA A 98 2.92 -10.13 21.29
N THR A 99 3.54 -9.87 20.15
CA THR A 99 4.78 -9.07 20.09
C THR A 99 4.51 -7.60 20.43
N GLY A 100 3.30 -7.12 20.13
CA GLY A 100 2.86 -5.76 20.40
C GLY A 100 1.39 -5.56 20.05
N LEU A 101 0.88 -4.37 20.35
CA LEU A 101 -0.43 -3.91 19.90
C LEU A 101 -0.28 -3.12 18.60
N LEU A 102 -1.13 -3.38 17.64
CA LEU A 102 -1.23 -2.65 16.39
C LEU A 102 -2.56 -1.90 16.33
N THR A 103 -2.52 -0.58 16.24
CA THR A 103 -3.72 0.25 16.02
C THR A 103 -3.79 0.66 14.54
N PRO A 104 -4.78 0.20 13.77
CA PRO A 104 -4.95 0.61 12.37
C PRO A 104 -5.20 2.11 12.26
N THR A 105 -4.55 2.74 11.26
CA THR A 105 -4.67 4.17 10.95
C THR A 105 -5.04 4.44 9.50
N ARG A 106 -4.79 3.47 8.59
CA ARG A 106 -5.30 3.44 7.22
C ARG A 106 -5.53 2.00 6.80
N LEU A 107 -6.63 1.71 6.11
CA LEU A 107 -6.84 0.43 5.44
C LEU A 107 -6.56 0.61 3.95
N TYR A 108 -5.76 -0.26 3.35
CA TYR A 108 -5.52 -0.29 1.89
C TYR A 108 -6.39 -1.35 1.23
N ARG A 109 -6.40 -2.57 1.77
CA ARG A 109 -7.35 -3.63 1.37
C ARG A 109 -7.52 -4.67 2.47
N LEU A 110 -8.67 -5.30 2.44
CA LEU A 110 -8.98 -6.53 3.15
C LEU A 110 -9.56 -7.50 2.11
N GLU A 111 -8.98 -8.68 1.93
CA GLU A 111 -9.43 -9.64 0.92
C GLU A 111 -9.30 -11.09 1.39
N ASP A 112 -9.87 -12.01 0.64
CA ASP A 112 -9.58 -13.43 0.79
C ASP A 112 -8.07 -13.71 0.59
N GLN A 113 -7.58 -14.85 1.08
CA GLN A 113 -6.13 -15.10 1.15
C GLN A 113 -5.44 -15.29 -0.21
N ASN A 114 -6.15 -15.21 -1.33
CA ASN A 114 -5.62 -15.59 -2.64
C ASN A 114 -5.45 -14.38 -3.59
N PRO A 115 -4.22 -14.04 -4.03
CA PRO A 115 -2.93 -14.64 -3.65
C PRO A 115 -2.34 -14.08 -2.34
N GLY A 116 -2.90 -13.02 -1.76
CA GLY A 116 -2.50 -12.48 -0.45
C GLY A 116 -0.99 -12.21 -0.33
N CYS A 117 -0.34 -12.79 0.68
CA CYS A 117 1.10 -12.67 0.91
C CYS A 117 1.98 -13.25 -0.21
N LYS A 118 1.41 -14.08 -1.09
CA LYS A 118 2.11 -14.73 -2.20
C LYS A 118 1.95 -13.95 -3.51
N ASP A 119 1.31 -12.78 -3.50
CA ASP A 119 1.12 -11.94 -4.69
C ASP A 119 2.46 -11.37 -5.19
N PRO A 120 3.03 -11.88 -6.29
CA PRO A 120 4.32 -11.42 -6.78
C PRO A 120 4.22 -10.03 -7.43
N GLU A 121 3.02 -9.62 -7.86
CA GLU A 121 2.79 -8.38 -8.60
C GLU A 121 2.61 -7.17 -7.68
N LEU A 122 2.30 -7.40 -6.40
CA LEU A 122 1.98 -6.33 -5.46
C LEU A 122 3.12 -5.32 -5.30
N LYS A 123 4.37 -5.80 -5.18
CA LYS A 123 5.56 -4.95 -4.96
C LYS A 123 5.81 -3.94 -6.07
N GLY A 124 5.58 -4.33 -7.33
CA GLY A 124 5.82 -3.49 -8.51
C GLY A 124 4.61 -2.68 -8.96
N SER A 125 3.42 -2.99 -8.47
CA SER A 125 2.19 -2.29 -8.84
C SER A 125 2.09 -0.93 -8.12
N LEU A 126 1.67 0.10 -8.86
CA LEU A 126 1.25 1.39 -8.32
C LEU A 126 -0.20 1.30 -7.83
N MET A 127 -1.05 0.61 -8.60
CA MET A 127 -2.46 0.43 -8.31
C MET A 127 -2.96 -0.85 -8.97
N ARG A 128 -3.96 -1.48 -8.37
CA ARG A 128 -4.71 -2.58 -8.98
C ARG A 128 -6.20 -2.33 -8.86
N ALA A 129 -6.95 -2.72 -9.88
CA ALA A 129 -8.41 -2.75 -9.86
C ALA A 129 -8.88 -4.17 -10.16
N ARG A 130 -9.71 -4.73 -9.26
CA ARG A 130 -10.45 -5.98 -9.49
C ARG A 130 -11.85 -5.60 -9.94
N ILE A 131 -12.18 -5.90 -11.18
CA ILE A 131 -13.44 -5.60 -11.86
C ILE A 131 -14.23 -6.90 -12.01
N GLU A 132 -15.49 -6.87 -11.62
CA GLU A 132 -16.34 -8.05 -11.67
C GLU A 132 -16.81 -8.34 -13.12
N PRO A 133 -16.92 -9.63 -13.51
CA PRO A 133 -16.71 -10.81 -12.66
C PRO A 133 -15.27 -11.31 -12.55
N ASP A 134 -14.41 -11.05 -13.54
CA ASP A 134 -13.13 -11.78 -13.68
C ASP A 134 -12.03 -10.98 -14.41
N LEU A 135 -12.03 -9.65 -14.24
CA LEU A 135 -11.08 -8.76 -14.89
C LEU A 135 -10.20 -8.07 -13.85
N THR A 136 -8.89 -8.07 -14.07
CA THR A 136 -7.94 -7.32 -13.24
C THR A 136 -7.14 -6.37 -14.12
N LEU A 137 -6.99 -5.13 -13.64
CA LEU A 137 -6.10 -4.12 -14.21
C LEU A 137 -5.00 -3.85 -13.20
N THR A 138 -3.74 -4.06 -13.59
CA THR A 138 -2.57 -3.75 -12.77
C THR A 138 -1.81 -2.61 -13.42
N ILE A 139 -1.69 -1.48 -12.72
CA ILE A 139 -0.92 -0.32 -13.17
C ILE A 139 0.47 -0.39 -12.56
N THR A 140 1.49 -0.26 -13.39
CA THR A 140 2.90 -0.18 -12.98
C THR A 140 3.54 1.06 -13.58
N SER A 141 4.81 1.33 -13.26
CA SER A 141 5.57 2.40 -13.90
C SER A 141 5.90 2.13 -15.38
N GLN A 142 5.74 0.89 -15.85
CA GLN A 142 6.05 0.46 -17.22
C GLN A 142 4.82 0.36 -18.12
N GLY A 143 3.62 0.30 -17.54
CA GLY A 143 2.39 0.16 -18.30
C GLY A 143 1.24 -0.38 -17.47
N MET A 144 0.16 -0.73 -18.16
CA MET A 144 -1.03 -1.32 -17.61
C MET A 144 -1.13 -2.76 -18.10
N LEU A 145 -1.36 -3.70 -17.18
CA LEU A 145 -1.62 -5.09 -17.50
C LEU A 145 -3.11 -5.38 -17.36
N LEU A 146 -3.77 -5.73 -18.47
CA LEU A 146 -5.14 -6.21 -18.50
C LEU A 146 -5.14 -7.74 -18.43
N GLN A 147 -5.72 -8.29 -17.37
CA GLN A 147 -5.87 -9.72 -17.14
C GLN A 147 -7.36 -10.08 -17.16
N ARG A 148 -7.72 -11.10 -17.95
CA ARG A 148 -9.09 -11.64 -18.07
C ARG A 148 -9.02 -13.15 -17.97
N SER A 149 -10.04 -13.79 -17.40
CA SER A 149 -10.09 -15.24 -17.34
C SER A 149 -10.00 -15.86 -18.74
N GLY A 150 -9.18 -16.90 -18.88
CA GLY A 150 -9.01 -17.64 -20.13
C GLY A 150 -8.31 -16.88 -21.27
N GLN A 151 -7.77 -15.68 -21.03
CA GLN A 151 -7.06 -14.90 -22.05
C GLN A 151 -5.62 -14.60 -21.61
N PRO A 152 -4.67 -14.51 -22.57
CA PRO A 152 -3.31 -14.07 -22.24
C PRO A 152 -3.34 -12.65 -21.67
N PRO A 153 -2.51 -12.33 -20.65
CA PRO A 153 -2.36 -10.97 -20.15
C PRO A 153 -1.96 -10.01 -21.27
N GLN A 154 -2.59 -8.85 -21.32
CA GLN A 154 -2.38 -7.84 -22.35
C GLN A 154 -1.73 -6.60 -21.74
N ALA A 155 -0.48 -6.33 -22.13
CA ALA A 155 0.19 -5.09 -21.78
C ALA A 155 -0.32 -3.94 -22.66
N LEU A 156 -0.60 -2.81 -22.03
CA LEU A 156 -1.14 -1.60 -22.64
C LEU A 156 -0.33 -0.39 -22.14
N PRO A 157 0.02 0.57 -23.02
CA PRO A 157 0.43 1.90 -22.57
C PRO A 157 -0.75 2.58 -21.89
N TYR A 158 -0.50 3.53 -20.99
CA TYR A 158 -1.58 4.33 -20.40
C TYR A 158 -1.17 5.79 -20.22
N LEU A 159 -2.19 6.65 -20.13
CA LEU A 159 -2.08 8.01 -19.63
C LEU A 159 -2.77 8.06 -18.26
N GLU A 160 -2.10 8.60 -17.24
CA GLU A 160 -2.67 8.88 -15.91
C GLU A 160 -3.05 10.36 -15.84
N GLU A 161 -4.30 10.62 -15.44
CA GLU A 161 -4.81 11.95 -15.18
C GLU A 161 -5.31 12.03 -13.73
N GLN A 162 -4.78 12.99 -12.98
CA GLN A 162 -5.29 13.32 -11.64
C GLN A 162 -6.45 14.29 -11.76
N LEU A 163 -7.50 14.01 -11.01
CA LEU A 163 -8.74 14.77 -11.03
C LEU A 163 -8.99 15.40 -9.66
N PRO A 164 -9.90 16.39 -9.57
CA PRO A 164 -10.34 16.92 -8.28
C PRO A 164 -10.82 15.82 -7.33
N GLU A 165 -10.83 16.13 -6.03
CA GLU A 165 -11.31 15.23 -4.97
C GLU A 165 -10.52 13.91 -4.82
N GLY A 166 -9.31 13.84 -5.36
CA GLY A 166 -8.45 12.66 -5.25
C GLY A 166 -8.85 11.51 -6.18
N GLN A 167 -9.67 11.80 -7.21
CA GLN A 167 -9.97 10.86 -8.27
C GLN A 167 -8.78 10.72 -9.23
N THR A 168 -8.68 9.59 -9.92
CA THR A 168 -7.65 9.34 -10.93
C THR A 168 -8.24 8.57 -12.09
N ASN A 169 -7.89 8.95 -13.31
CA ASN A 169 -8.25 8.23 -14.53
C ASN A 169 -6.99 7.60 -15.15
N PHE A 170 -7.10 6.36 -15.61
CA PHE A 170 -6.11 5.70 -16.45
C PHE A 170 -6.75 5.34 -17.80
N SER A 171 -6.29 5.96 -18.87
CA SER A 171 -6.81 5.72 -20.22
C SER A 171 -5.80 4.99 -21.10
N SER A 172 -6.29 4.15 -22.01
CA SER A 172 -5.47 3.46 -23.01
C SER A 172 -6.25 3.26 -24.31
N GLU A 173 -5.59 3.50 -25.44
CA GLU A 173 -6.07 3.16 -26.77
C GLU A 173 -4.95 2.44 -27.54
N ALA A 174 -4.86 1.12 -27.36
CA ALA A 174 -3.80 0.30 -27.94
C ALA A 174 -4.27 -1.13 -28.14
N ASN A 175 -3.61 -1.86 -29.06
CA ASN A 175 -3.86 -3.29 -29.28
C ASN A 175 -5.35 -3.62 -29.52
N GLY A 176 -6.07 -2.73 -30.22
CA GLY A 176 -7.50 -2.85 -30.50
C GLY A 176 -8.41 -2.75 -29.28
N GLN A 177 -7.89 -2.24 -28.14
CA GLN A 177 -8.67 -1.96 -26.94
C GLN A 177 -8.72 -0.45 -26.71
N ARG A 178 -9.90 0.07 -26.41
CA ARG A 178 -10.08 1.40 -25.83
C ARG A 178 -10.68 1.24 -24.45
N LEU A 179 -9.97 1.73 -23.44
CA LEU A 179 -10.43 1.68 -22.05
C LEU A 179 -10.15 2.98 -21.29
N GLU A 180 -11.00 3.22 -20.30
CA GLU A 180 -10.83 4.26 -19.29
C GLU A 180 -11.14 3.65 -17.92
N LEU A 181 -10.19 3.72 -16.99
CA LEU A 181 -10.33 3.24 -15.62
C LEU A 181 -10.38 4.44 -14.67
N TRP A 182 -11.56 4.67 -14.11
CA TRP A 182 -11.83 5.73 -13.15
C TRP A 182 -11.76 5.19 -11.74
N ILE A 183 -10.95 5.83 -10.90
CA ILE A 183 -10.73 5.46 -9.50
C ILE A 183 -11.17 6.61 -8.61
N ALA A 184 -12.02 6.31 -7.63
CA ALA A 184 -12.55 7.29 -6.70
C ALA A 184 -12.31 6.87 -5.24
N PRO A 185 -12.04 7.82 -4.33
CA PRO A 185 -11.89 7.57 -2.89
C PRO A 185 -13.27 7.32 -2.26
N GLN A 186 -13.83 6.17 -2.55
CA GLN A 186 -15.09 5.69 -2.04
C GLN A 186 -14.92 4.26 -1.56
N ARG A 187 -15.43 3.98 -0.36
CA ARG A 187 -15.51 2.62 0.18
C ARG A 187 -16.15 1.68 -0.85
N CYS A 188 -15.47 0.57 -1.11
CA CYS A 188 -15.88 -0.44 -2.06
C CYS A 188 -15.85 -1.82 -1.41
N GLN A 189 -16.92 -2.59 -1.62
CA GLN A 189 -17.03 -3.98 -1.20
C GLN A 189 -17.43 -4.80 -2.43
N GLY A 190 -16.51 -5.64 -2.89
CA GLY A 190 -16.79 -6.70 -3.85
C GLY A 190 -17.05 -8.02 -3.13
N ASN A 191 -17.16 -9.11 -3.89
CA ASN A 191 -17.45 -10.43 -3.33
C ASN A 191 -16.38 -10.94 -2.35
N THR A 192 -15.10 -10.71 -2.65
CA THR A 192 -13.97 -11.23 -1.85
C THR A 192 -13.02 -10.13 -1.35
N ILE A 193 -13.36 -8.86 -1.58
CA ILE A 193 -12.47 -7.73 -1.32
C ILE A 193 -13.24 -6.53 -0.75
N LEU A 194 -12.60 -5.82 0.16
CA LEU A 194 -13.03 -4.56 0.73
C LEU A 194 -11.88 -3.57 0.70
N THR A 195 -12.10 -2.38 0.12
CA THR A 195 -11.09 -1.32 -0.02
C THR A 195 -11.71 0.06 0.18
N PRO A 196 -10.90 1.11 0.38
CA PRO A 196 -11.39 2.49 0.39
C PRO A 196 -11.48 3.13 -1.01
N LEU A 197 -11.25 2.37 -2.10
CA LEU A 197 -11.27 2.89 -3.47
C LEU A 197 -12.23 2.08 -4.37
N ALA A 198 -13.15 2.79 -5.01
CA ALA A 198 -14.03 2.22 -6.03
C ALA A 198 -13.39 2.38 -7.42
N ALA A 199 -13.66 1.42 -8.30
CA ALA A 199 -13.20 1.41 -9.68
C ALA A 199 -14.38 1.31 -10.65
N THR A 200 -14.38 2.15 -11.68
CA THR A 200 -15.28 2.06 -12.82
C THR A 200 -14.46 1.94 -14.09
N LEU A 201 -14.64 0.84 -14.82
CA LEU A 201 -13.97 0.57 -16.08
C LEU A 201 -14.95 0.77 -17.23
N GLN A 202 -14.64 1.70 -18.13
CA GLN A 202 -15.26 1.74 -19.44
C GLN A 202 -14.36 1.00 -20.43
N MET A 203 -14.88 -0.03 -21.09
CA MET A 203 -14.12 -0.81 -22.06
C MET A 203 -15.03 -1.23 -23.20
N ASN A 204 -14.67 -0.87 -24.44
CA ASN A 204 -15.42 -1.22 -25.66
C ASN A 204 -16.93 -0.88 -25.56
N GLY A 205 -17.25 0.30 -25.01
CA GLY A 205 -18.63 0.78 -24.85
C GLY A 205 -19.40 0.17 -23.67
N ARG A 206 -18.79 -0.69 -22.85
CA ARG A 206 -19.39 -1.27 -21.65
C ARG A 206 -18.81 -0.64 -20.40
N THR A 207 -19.66 -0.35 -19.43
CA THR A 207 -19.24 0.08 -18.09
C THR A 207 -19.29 -1.10 -17.14
N LEU A 208 -18.16 -1.36 -16.47
CA LEU A 208 -17.96 -2.39 -15.46
C LEU A 208 -17.51 -1.72 -14.16
N ARG A 209 -17.73 -2.40 -13.03
CA ARG A 209 -17.42 -1.86 -11.70
C ARG A 209 -16.62 -2.86 -10.89
N GLY A 210 -15.92 -2.34 -9.89
CA GLY A 210 -15.20 -3.14 -8.93
C GLY A 210 -14.47 -2.28 -7.91
N CYS A 211 -13.48 -2.88 -7.23
CA CYS A 211 -12.71 -2.21 -6.20
C CYS A 211 -11.26 -2.05 -6.63
N ALA A 212 -10.62 -0.98 -6.17
CA ALA A 212 -9.20 -0.73 -6.39
C ALA A 212 -8.45 -0.61 -5.08
N TYR A 213 -7.13 -0.76 -5.15
CA TYR A 213 -6.23 -0.55 -4.02
C TYR A 213 -4.86 -0.13 -4.54
N LEU A 214 -4.13 0.61 -3.70
CA LEU A 214 -2.76 1.02 -3.97
C LEU A 214 -1.84 -0.19 -3.82
N GLY A 215 -0.93 -0.37 -4.78
CA GLY A 215 0.10 -1.39 -4.71
C GLY A 215 1.28 -1.00 -3.83
N GLY A 216 2.32 -1.83 -3.79
CA GLY A 216 3.55 -1.55 -3.02
C GLY A 216 4.43 -0.45 -3.61
N GLY A 217 4.22 -0.09 -4.87
CA GLY A 217 4.95 0.99 -5.56
C GLY A 217 4.40 2.40 -5.29
N ARG A 218 3.30 2.53 -4.52
CA ARG A 218 2.67 3.82 -4.18
C ARG A 218 2.14 3.77 -2.74
N GLU A 219 2.39 4.81 -1.93
CA GLU A 219 2.01 4.88 -0.50
C GLU A 219 0.73 5.68 -0.20
#